data_AF-B8JJA4-F1
#
_entry.id   AF-B8JJA4-F1
#
_cell.length_a   1.000
_cell.length_b   1.000
_cell.length_c   1.000
_cell.angle_alpha   90.00
_cell.angle_beta   90.00
_cell.angle_gamma   90.00
#
_symmetry.space_group_name_H-M   'P 1'
#
loop_
_entity.id
_entity.type
_entity.pdbx_description
1 polymer ?
#
loop_
_entity_poly.entity_id
_entity_poly.type
_entity_poly.pdbx_seq_one_letter_code
_entity_poly.pdbx_strand_id
1 'polypeptide(L)'
;MAAAAALARLEQKQPRARGPTSQDSIRNQVRKELQAEATSSNNPGAPGTNSVPEPKEEISPHLAVPGVFFICPLTGVTLRRDQRDAHIKQAILSHFSTDPVAASIMKIHTFNRDRDRVKLGVDTIAKYLDNIHLHPEEEKYQKIKLQNKVFQVA
;
A
#
# COMPACT_ATOMS: atom_id res chain seq x y z
N MET A 1 37.48 -51.11 -18.43
CA MET A 1 36.90 -51.25 -17.08
C MET A 1 36.32 -49.91 -16.57
N ALA A 2 35.46 -49.25 -17.37
CA ALA A 2 34.81 -47.97 -17.00
C ALA A 2 33.27 -47.99 -17.17
N ALA A 3 32.72 -48.99 -17.89
CA ALA A 3 31.28 -49.16 -18.07
C ALA A 3 30.57 -49.66 -16.79
N ALA A 4 31.27 -50.39 -15.92
CA ALA A 4 30.69 -50.89 -14.65
C ALA A 4 30.44 -49.76 -13.62
N ALA A 5 31.25 -48.70 -13.63
CA ALA A 5 31.10 -47.57 -12.71
C ALA A 5 29.93 -46.64 -13.08
N ALA A 6 29.52 -46.60 -14.35
CA ALA A 6 28.37 -45.84 -14.80
C ALA A 6 27.03 -46.49 -14.40
N LEU A 7 26.97 -47.83 -14.42
CA LEU A 7 25.77 -48.57 -14.00
C LEU A 7 25.51 -48.49 -12.49
N ALA A 8 26.57 -48.47 -11.68
CA ALA A 8 26.45 -48.30 -10.22
C ALA A 8 25.86 -46.93 -9.80
N ARG A 9 25.87 -45.92 -10.69
CA ARG A 9 25.26 -44.60 -10.45
C ARG A 9 23.80 -44.51 -10.89
N LEU A 10 23.29 -45.47 -11.67
CA LEU A 10 21.88 -45.55 -12.05
C LEU A 10 21.05 -46.36 -11.03
N GLU A 11 21.64 -47.36 -10.36
CA GLU A 11 20.95 -48.18 -9.34
C GLU A 11 20.80 -47.50 -7.96
N GLN A 12 21.57 -46.45 -7.65
CA GLN A 12 21.40 -45.67 -6.42
C GLN A 12 20.39 -44.52 -6.54
N LYS A 13 19.56 -44.49 -7.59
CA LYS A 13 18.41 -43.60 -7.64
C LYS A 13 17.22 -44.24 -6.93
N GLN A 14 17.39 -44.49 -5.64
CA GLN A 14 16.26 -44.70 -4.75
C GLN A 14 15.40 -43.43 -4.84
N PRO A 15 14.11 -43.51 -5.20
CA PRO A 15 13.23 -42.39 -5.00
C PRO A 15 13.22 -42.16 -3.49
N ARG A 16 13.85 -41.07 -3.03
CA ARG A 16 13.48 -40.52 -1.73
C ARG A 16 11.98 -40.30 -1.86
N ALA A 17 11.21 -41.15 -1.19
CA ALA A 17 9.81 -40.90 -0.95
C ALA A 17 9.77 -39.55 -0.23
N ARG A 18 9.59 -38.48 -1.00
CA ARG A 18 8.89 -37.29 -0.50
C ARG A 18 7.53 -37.86 -0.13
N GLY A 19 7.42 -38.28 1.13
CA GLY A 19 6.14 -38.61 1.71
C GLY A 19 5.20 -37.45 1.40
N PRO A 20 3.91 -37.71 1.12
CA PRO A 20 2.98 -36.62 0.98
C PRO A 20 2.94 -35.92 2.33
N THR A 21 3.63 -34.79 2.48
CA THR A 21 3.18 -33.73 3.38
C THR A 21 1.92 -33.14 2.74
N SER A 22 0.89 -33.98 2.64
CA SER A 22 -0.44 -33.55 2.23
C SER A 22 -0.95 -32.70 3.39
N GLN A 23 -1.61 -31.59 3.04
CA GLN A 23 -2.34 -30.78 4.01
C GLN A 23 -3.25 -31.62 4.92
N ASP A 24 -3.68 -32.79 4.46
CA ASP A 24 -4.54 -33.71 5.20
C ASP A 24 -3.87 -34.35 6.42
N SER A 25 -2.56 -34.66 6.35
CA SER A 25 -1.82 -35.13 7.54
C SER A 25 -1.72 -34.04 8.60
N ILE A 26 -1.50 -32.79 8.16
CA ILE A 26 -1.46 -31.61 9.04
C ILE A 26 -2.84 -31.36 9.65
N ARG A 27 -3.91 -31.40 8.85
CA ARG A 27 -5.30 -31.22 9.31
C ARG A 27 -5.73 -32.30 10.30
N ASN A 28 -5.35 -33.56 10.07
CA ASN A 28 -5.68 -34.64 10.98
C ASN A 28 -4.92 -34.54 12.30
N GLN A 29 -3.67 -34.06 12.28
CA GLN A 29 -2.91 -33.83 13.50
C GLN A 29 -3.51 -32.67 14.32
N VAL A 30 -3.85 -31.55 13.68
CA VAL A 30 -4.53 -30.41 14.33
C VAL A 30 -5.88 -30.83 14.92
N ARG A 31 -6.67 -31.64 14.19
CA ARG A 31 -7.97 -32.12 14.68
C ARG A 31 -7.83 -33.06 15.87
N LYS A 32 -6.78 -33.88 15.91
CA LYS A 32 -6.49 -34.81 17.01
C LYS A 32 -6.05 -34.07 18.26
N GLU A 33 -5.23 -33.03 18.12
CA GLU A 33 -4.82 -32.17 19.24
C GLU A 33 -6.00 -31.39 19.83
N LEU A 34 -6.87 -30.80 19.00
CA LEU A 34 -8.09 -30.11 19.44
C LEU A 34 -9.06 -31.04 20.20
N GLN A 35 -9.17 -32.31 19.80
CA GLN A 35 -10.02 -33.29 20.50
C GLN A 35 -9.41 -33.77 21.81
N ALA A 36 -8.09 -33.85 21.92
CA ALA A 36 -7.38 -34.19 23.16
C ALA A 36 -7.51 -33.07 24.21
N GLU A 37 -7.53 -31.81 23.79
CA GLU A 37 -7.80 -30.67 24.68
C GLU A 37 -9.26 -30.66 25.15
N ALA A 38 -10.22 -30.96 24.27
CA ALA A 38 -11.64 -31.04 24.63
C ALA A 38 -11.96 -32.18 25.62
N THR A 39 -11.21 -33.28 25.58
CA THR A 39 -11.40 -34.41 26.50
C THR A 39 -10.65 -34.24 27.82
N SER A 40 -9.64 -33.36 27.87
CA SER A 40 -8.93 -33.01 29.12
C SER A 40 -9.70 -31.99 29.98
N SER A 41 -10.75 -31.36 29.44
CA SER A 41 -11.58 -30.37 30.16
C SER A 41 -12.87 -30.93 30.76
N ASN A 42 -13.11 -32.25 30.72
CA ASN A 42 -14.31 -32.85 31.31
C ASN A 42 -14.01 -33.45 32.69
N ASN A 43 -14.14 -32.62 33.73
CA ASN A 43 -14.37 -33.08 35.09
C ASN A 43 -15.80 -32.67 35.51
N PRO A 44 -16.76 -33.60 35.68
CA PRO A 44 -18.10 -33.25 36.12
C PRO A 44 -18.19 -33.33 37.65
N GLY A 45 -18.48 -32.20 38.31
CA GLY A 45 -18.62 -32.16 39.76
C GLY A 45 -19.19 -30.87 40.34
N ALA A 46 -20.52 -30.73 40.28
CA ALA A 46 -21.43 -30.00 41.18
C ALA A 46 -21.33 -28.46 41.37
N PRO A 47 -22.46 -27.76 41.63
CA PRO A 47 -22.58 -26.32 41.56
C PRO A 47 -22.24 -25.64 42.89
N GLY A 48 -21.32 -24.69 42.86
CA GLY A 48 -20.97 -23.87 44.01
C GLY A 48 -20.39 -22.54 43.57
N THR A 49 -21.10 -21.47 43.90
CA THR A 49 -20.72 -20.06 43.86
C THR A 49 -19.22 -19.85 44.05
N ASN A 50 -18.54 -19.30 43.05
CA ASN A 50 -17.32 -18.50 43.23
C ASN A 50 -17.07 -17.65 41.98
N SER A 51 -17.00 -16.35 42.18
CA SER A 51 -16.61 -15.34 41.20
C SER A 51 -15.20 -15.63 40.68
N VAL A 52 -15.10 -16.02 39.41
CA VAL A 52 -13.83 -16.09 38.67
C VAL A 52 -13.40 -14.67 38.34
N PRO A 53 -12.19 -14.21 38.74
CA PRO A 53 -11.62 -13.01 38.18
C PRO A 53 -11.29 -13.29 36.72
N GLU A 54 -11.82 -12.46 35.84
CA GLU A 54 -11.44 -12.37 34.43
C GLU A 54 -9.90 -12.43 34.33
N PRO A 55 -9.31 -13.33 33.52
CA PRO A 55 -7.89 -13.26 33.23
C PRO A 55 -7.65 -11.89 32.62
N LYS A 56 -6.98 -11.01 33.37
CA LYS A 56 -6.34 -9.83 32.78
C LYS A 56 -5.29 -10.40 31.85
N GLU A 57 -5.64 -10.57 30.59
CA GLU A 57 -4.65 -10.58 29.52
C GLU A 57 -3.94 -9.23 29.63
N GLU A 58 -2.84 -9.20 30.39
CA GLU A 58 -1.78 -8.25 30.18
C GLU A 58 -1.25 -8.54 28.78
N ILE A 59 -1.96 -8.00 27.78
CA ILE A 59 -1.42 -7.78 26.45
C ILE A 59 -0.20 -6.90 26.71
N SER A 60 0.97 -7.54 26.75
CA SER A 60 2.23 -6.84 26.90
C SER A 60 2.23 -5.66 25.93
N PRO A 61 2.30 -4.41 26.40
CA PRO A 61 2.28 -3.23 25.52
C PRO A 61 3.48 -3.22 24.58
N HIS A 62 4.44 -4.12 24.79
CA HIS A 62 5.63 -4.33 23.99
C HIS A 62 5.36 -4.98 22.61
N LEU A 63 4.13 -5.45 22.34
CA LEU A 63 3.72 -6.02 21.05
C LEU A 63 2.81 -5.08 20.22
N ALA A 64 2.36 -3.96 20.78
CA ALA A 64 1.50 -3.00 20.08
C ALA A 64 2.35 -1.93 19.38
N VAL A 65 2.45 -2.02 18.06
CA VAL A 65 3.09 -0.95 17.26
C VAL A 65 2.22 0.32 17.36
N PRO A 66 2.78 1.50 17.68
CA PRO A 66 2.03 2.74 17.96
C PRO A 66 1.27 3.34 16.75
N GLY A 67 1.17 2.61 15.64
CA GLY A 67 0.44 2.98 14.43
C GLY A 67 1.35 3.26 13.22
N VAL A 68 0.71 3.47 12.07
CA VAL A 68 1.40 3.84 10.82
C VAL A 68 1.37 5.36 10.67
N PHE A 69 2.56 5.96 10.57
CA PHE A 69 2.75 7.39 10.37
C PHE A 69 3.32 7.69 8.99
N PHE A 70 3.10 8.90 8.51
CA PHE A 70 3.51 9.35 7.19
C PHE A 70 4.27 10.65 7.28
N ILE A 71 5.36 10.76 6.55
CA ILE A 71 6.14 12.00 6.48
C ILE A 71 5.58 12.84 5.35
N CYS A 72 5.25 14.10 5.64
CA CYS A 72 4.84 15.05 4.61
C CYS A 72 6.04 15.39 3.72
N PRO A 73 5.97 15.16 2.40
CA PRO A 73 7.11 15.41 1.50
C PRO A 73 7.45 16.90 1.35
N LEU A 74 6.53 17.81 1.74
CA LEU A 74 6.71 19.26 1.59
C LEU A 74 7.30 19.92 2.83
N THR A 75 7.07 19.34 4.02
CA THR A 75 7.41 19.97 5.31
C THR A 75 8.25 19.07 6.22
N GLY A 76 8.39 17.78 5.89
CA GLY A 76 9.10 16.80 6.73
C GLY A 76 8.34 16.38 7.99
N VAL A 77 7.14 16.91 8.25
CA VAL A 77 6.36 16.61 9.46
C VAL A 77 5.78 15.20 9.40
N THR A 78 5.89 14.46 10.50
CA THR A 78 5.27 13.14 10.68
C THR A 78 3.81 13.28 11.09
N LEU A 79 2.90 12.67 10.33
CA LEU A 79 1.46 12.84 10.44
C LEU A 79 0.74 11.49 10.46
N ARG A 80 -0.45 11.47 11.05
CA ARG A 80 -1.40 10.37 10.88
C ARG A 80 -2.14 10.49 9.54
N ARG A 81 -2.80 9.40 9.13
CA ARG A 81 -3.48 9.31 7.82
C ARG A 81 -4.59 10.35 7.65
N ASP A 82 -5.37 10.60 8.70
CA ASP A 82 -6.47 11.57 8.76
C ASP A 82 -6.01 13.03 8.60
N GLN A 83 -4.79 13.34 9.05
CA GLN A 83 -4.24 14.69 9.03
C GLN A 83 -3.50 15.04 7.74
N ARG A 84 -3.09 14.02 6.98
CA ARG A 84 -2.16 14.18 5.85
C ARG A 84 -2.69 15.15 4.79
N ASP A 85 -3.90 14.94 4.32
CA ASP A 85 -4.44 15.70 3.18
C ASP A 85 -4.68 17.17 3.56
N ALA A 86 -5.16 17.42 4.78
CA ALA A 86 -5.35 18.76 5.31
C ALA A 86 -4.00 19.50 5.46
N HIS A 87 -3.00 18.83 6.01
CA HIS A 87 -1.66 19.41 6.19
C HIS A 87 -0.99 19.73 4.86
N ILE A 88 -1.04 18.81 3.89
CA ILE A 88 -0.47 19.04 2.55
C ILE A 88 -1.17 20.22 1.87
N LYS A 89 -2.51 20.31 1.96
CA LYS A 89 -3.26 21.44 1.40
C LYS A 89 -2.81 22.76 2.02
N GLN A 90 -2.66 22.81 3.34
CA GLN A 90 -2.22 24.01 4.03
C GLN A 90 -0.79 24.39 3.64
N ALA A 91 0.13 23.43 3.58
CA ALA A 91 1.51 23.68 3.16
C ALA A 91 1.58 24.30 1.75
N ILE A 92 0.80 23.77 0.80
CA ILE A 92 0.73 24.31 -0.56
C ILE A 92 0.13 25.73 -0.57
N LEU A 93 -0.95 25.96 0.19
CA LEU A 93 -1.56 27.29 0.28
C LEU A 93 -0.61 28.33 0.90
N SER A 94 0.14 27.96 1.93
CA SER A 94 1.17 28.83 2.51
C SER A 94 2.30 29.12 1.53
N HIS A 95 2.66 28.17 0.67
CA HIS A 95 3.69 28.38 -0.36
C HIS A 95 3.24 29.33 -1.48
N PHE A 96 1.93 29.50 -1.67
CA PHE A 96 1.36 30.36 -2.72
C PHE A 96 1.79 31.83 -2.59
N SER A 97 2.10 32.32 -1.38
CA SER A 97 2.62 33.69 -1.18
C SER A 97 4.06 33.86 -1.65
N THR A 98 4.82 32.77 -1.77
CA THR A 98 6.22 32.78 -2.21
C THR A 98 6.34 32.53 -3.70
N ASP A 99 5.68 31.46 -4.17
CA ASP A 99 5.64 31.11 -5.59
C ASP A 99 4.24 30.60 -5.95
N PRO A 100 3.38 31.49 -6.49
CA PRO A 100 2.03 31.11 -6.92
C PRO A 100 2.03 30.04 -8.01
N VAL A 101 3.03 30.02 -8.89
CA VAL A 101 3.11 29.10 -10.02
C VAL A 101 3.51 27.71 -9.52
N ALA A 102 4.60 27.61 -8.76
CA ALA A 102 5.01 26.32 -8.17
C ALA A 102 3.92 25.76 -7.25
N ALA A 103 3.29 26.59 -6.40
CA ALA A 103 2.19 26.15 -5.55
C ALA A 103 0.99 25.61 -6.37
N SER A 104 0.67 26.24 -7.50
CA SER A 104 -0.39 25.77 -8.41
C SER A 104 -0.03 24.42 -9.05
N ILE A 105 1.21 24.25 -9.51
CA ILE A 105 1.71 22.98 -10.06
C ILE A 105 1.64 21.88 -8.99
N MET A 106 2.13 22.16 -7.78
CA MET A 106 2.06 21.22 -6.64
C MET A 106 0.63 20.81 -6.36
N LYS A 107 -0.31 21.75 -6.33
CA LYS A 107 -1.74 21.48 -6.10
C LYS A 107 -2.30 20.54 -7.18
N ILE A 108 -2.06 20.83 -8.46
CA ILE A 108 -2.56 20.02 -9.58
C ILE A 108 -2.00 18.59 -9.51
N HIS A 109 -0.70 18.43 -9.30
CA HIS A 109 -0.07 17.12 -9.23
C HIS A 109 -0.36 16.36 -7.92
N THR A 110 -0.73 17.05 -6.84
CA THR A 110 -1.02 16.40 -5.56
C THR A 110 -2.46 15.91 -5.49
N PHE A 111 -3.43 16.73 -5.89
CA PHE A 111 -4.85 16.43 -5.65
C PHE A 111 -5.57 15.76 -6.81
N ASN A 112 -5.06 15.86 -8.04
CA ASN A 112 -5.63 15.13 -9.17
C ASN A 112 -5.03 13.72 -9.24
N ARG A 113 -5.90 12.72 -9.07
CA ARG A 113 -5.54 11.31 -9.17
C ARG A 113 -5.39 10.83 -10.61
N ASP A 114 -6.16 11.41 -11.53
CA ASP A 114 -6.12 11.11 -12.95
C ASP A 114 -4.88 11.77 -13.57
N ARG A 115 -3.84 10.95 -13.79
CA ARG A 115 -2.56 11.42 -14.35
C ARG A 115 -2.66 11.73 -15.83
N ASP A 116 -3.56 11.08 -16.55
CA ASP A 116 -3.74 11.30 -17.97
C ASP A 116 -4.40 12.66 -18.22
N ARG A 117 -5.37 13.06 -17.38
CA ARG A 117 -5.92 14.44 -17.42
C ARG A 117 -4.90 15.49 -17.05
N VAL A 118 -4.09 15.25 -16.01
CA VAL A 118 -3.01 16.18 -15.65
C VAL A 118 -2.04 16.35 -16.82
N LYS A 119 -1.64 15.26 -17.45
CA LYS A 119 -0.76 15.29 -18.62
C LYS A 119 -1.40 16.02 -19.81
N LEU A 120 -2.67 15.73 -20.10
CA LEU A 120 -3.42 16.42 -21.16
C LEU A 120 -3.46 17.94 -20.94
N GLY A 121 -3.67 18.39 -19.69
CA GLY A 121 -3.60 19.80 -19.33
C GLY A 121 -2.21 20.40 -19.55
N VAL A 122 -1.16 19.69 -19.16
CA VAL A 122 0.24 20.11 -19.39
C VAL A 122 0.53 20.23 -20.88
N ASP A 123 0.21 19.21 -21.67
CA ASP A 123 0.45 19.19 -23.12
C ASP A 123 -0.32 20.33 -23.82
N THR A 124 -1.54 20.61 -23.37
CA THR A 124 -2.37 21.71 -23.89
C THR A 124 -1.74 23.07 -23.61
N ILE A 125 -1.29 23.33 -22.37
CA ILE A 125 -0.65 24.60 -21.99
C ILE A 125 0.70 24.75 -22.71
N ALA A 126 1.50 23.68 -22.76
CA ALA A 126 2.78 23.67 -23.47
C ALA A 126 2.58 24.07 -24.94
N LYS A 127 1.60 23.49 -25.62
CA LYS A 127 1.28 23.84 -27.02
C LYS A 127 0.88 25.31 -27.19
N TYR A 128 0.14 25.89 -26.25
CA TYR A 128 -0.17 27.33 -26.29
C TYR A 128 1.08 28.18 -26.12
N LEU A 129 1.96 27.82 -25.19
CA LEU A 129 3.22 28.52 -24.96
C LEU A 129 4.17 28.39 -26.16
N ASP A 130 4.25 27.22 -26.78
CA ASP A 130 5.04 26.97 -27.98
C ASP A 130 4.60 27.88 -29.13
N ASN A 131 3.28 28.03 -29.35
CA ASN A 131 2.76 28.94 -30.37
C ASN A 131 3.16 30.40 -30.11
N ILE A 132 3.13 30.84 -28.85
CA ILE A 132 3.54 32.21 -28.47
C ILE A 132 5.07 32.37 -28.65
N HIS A 133 5.83 31.34 -28.30
CA HIS A 133 7.30 31.36 -28.40
C HIS A 133 7.78 31.39 -29.86
N LEU A 134 7.13 30.63 -30.75
CA LEU A 134 7.46 30.55 -32.17
C LEU A 134 6.98 31.78 -32.96
N HIS A 135 5.89 32.42 -32.53
CA HIS A 135 5.26 33.55 -33.23
C HIS A 135 4.92 34.69 -32.25
N PRO A 136 5.92 35.36 -31.65
CA PRO A 136 5.70 36.35 -30.60
C PRO A 136 4.98 37.62 -31.09
N GLU A 137 5.15 37.99 -32.36
CA GLU A 137 4.48 39.13 -33.01
C GLU A 137 2.98 38.90 -33.27
N GLU A 138 2.53 37.64 -33.26
CA GLU A 138 1.16 37.30 -33.56
C GLU A 138 0.28 37.31 -32.29
N GLU A 139 -0.36 38.45 -32.01
CA GLU A 139 -1.26 38.62 -30.84
C GLU A 139 -2.37 37.57 -30.73
N LYS A 140 -2.76 36.95 -31.85
CA LYS A 140 -3.80 35.92 -31.87
C LYS A 140 -3.43 34.72 -30.99
N TYR A 141 -2.14 34.39 -30.86
CA TYR A 141 -1.65 33.28 -30.03
C TYR A 141 -1.58 33.62 -28.54
N GLN A 142 -1.56 34.91 -28.19
CA GLN A 142 -1.54 35.38 -26.80
C GLN A 142 -2.94 35.39 -26.15
N LYS A 143 -3.99 35.09 -26.91
CA LYS A 143 -5.40 35.14 -26.47
C LYS A 143 -6.03 33.75 -26.54
N ILE A 144 -6.34 33.16 -25.38
CA ILE A 144 -7.01 31.85 -25.28
C ILE A 144 -8.47 32.04 -24.87
N LYS A 145 -9.41 31.57 -25.69
CA LYS A 145 -10.85 31.61 -25.35
C LYS A 145 -11.22 30.41 -24.47
N LEU A 146 -11.75 30.68 -23.27
CA LEU A 146 -12.21 29.64 -22.32
C LEU A 146 -13.33 28.75 -22.89
N GLN A 147 -14.10 29.25 -23.86
CA GLN A 147 -15.14 28.50 -24.55
C GLN A 147 -14.61 27.51 -25.60
N ASN A 148 -13.30 27.48 -25.83
CA ASN A 148 -12.71 26.52 -26.74
C ASN A 148 -12.91 25.09 -26.22
N LYS A 149 -13.34 24.17 -27.08
CA LYS A 149 -13.59 22.77 -26.72
C LYS A 149 -12.38 22.14 -26.02
N VAL A 150 -11.16 22.42 -26.50
CA VAL A 150 -9.92 21.88 -25.91
C VAL A 150 -9.76 22.35 -24.46
N PHE A 151 -10.15 23.57 -24.13
CA PHE A 151 -10.06 24.10 -22.77
C PHE A 151 -11.15 23.55 -21.84
N GLN A 152 -12.33 23.18 -22.37
CA GLN A 152 -13.44 22.65 -21.57
C GLN A 152 -13.31 21.16 -21.25
N VAL A 153 -12.60 20.41 -22.10
CA VAL A 153 -12.49 18.95 -22.01
C VAL A 153 -11.15 18.46 -21.45
N ALA A 154 -10.16 19.35 -21.32
CA ALA A 154 -8.88 19.08 -20.66
C ALA A 154 -9.05 19.12 -19.13
#